data_AF-A0A966JBI6-F1
#
_entry.id   AF-A0A966JBI6-F1
#
_cell.length_a   1.000
_cell.length_b   1.000
_cell.length_c   1.000
_cell.angle_alpha   90.00
_cell.angle_beta   90.00
_cell.angle_gamma   90.00
#
_symmetry.space_group_name_H-M   'P 1'
#
loop_
_entity.id
_entity.type
_entity.pdbx_description
1 polymer ?
#
loop_
_entity_poly.entity_id
_entity_poly.type
_entity_poly.pdbx_seq_one_letter_code
_entity_poly.pdbx_strand_id
1 'polypeptide(L)'
;MNARDTTQTIALKTGRLAETFIFHPDTVARGKELGLDGFRFYFLGRGGVLGDVDAAVVHSAFGYFNPGLVDKLWTSAKERLDPREAAREYIACAHAHARSLFDELSGLEAYVDAASAVINAADDSGLHLFAGWKSEPVPEDAAAAAYHQAVVLRELRGSAHLAAVRAVGLTSMVAHIIKRPNDVAVFGWPEDAHTVTDDERERHTRAEEITDSIVESAVSALSDDQATALIAGTEAMYDALIDRQASSGTTA
;
A
#
# COMPACT_ATOMS: atom_id res chain seq x y z
N MET A 1 18.58 -15.72 -7.53
CA MET A 1 18.72 -14.43 -6.81
C MET A 1 18.27 -14.66 -5.37
N ASN A 2 18.87 -14.05 -4.34
CA ASN A 2 18.44 -14.36 -2.96
C ASN A 2 17.18 -13.54 -2.56
N ALA A 3 16.44 -14.00 -1.55
CA ALA A 3 15.17 -13.39 -1.13
C ALA A 3 15.29 -11.92 -0.69
N ARG A 4 16.43 -11.54 -0.11
CA ARG A 4 16.73 -10.17 0.30
C ARG A 4 16.88 -9.26 -0.90
N ASP A 5 17.69 -9.66 -1.88
CA ASP A 5 17.89 -8.91 -3.11
C ASP A 5 16.56 -8.73 -3.86
N THR A 6 15.73 -9.78 -3.92
CA THR A 6 14.38 -9.69 -4.52
C THR A 6 13.49 -8.70 -3.77
N THR A 7 13.43 -8.80 -2.44
CA THR A 7 12.62 -7.91 -1.57
C THR A 7 13.01 -6.45 -1.77
N GLN A 8 14.31 -6.15 -1.76
CA GLN A 8 14.82 -4.78 -1.90
C GLN A 8 14.58 -4.22 -3.31
N THR A 9 14.78 -5.05 -4.34
CA THR A 9 14.57 -4.67 -5.74
C THR A 9 13.13 -4.19 -6.02
N ILE A 10 12.12 -4.89 -5.48
CA ILE A 10 10.72 -4.59 -5.78
C ILE A 10 10.10 -3.54 -4.84
N ALA A 11 10.68 -3.30 -3.66
CA ALA A 11 10.03 -2.56 -2.58
C ALA A 11 9.54 -1.16 -2.97
N LEU A 12 10.43 -0.34 -3.55
CA LEU A 12 10.10 1.03 -3.95
C LEU A 12 9.04 1.03 -5.07
N LYS A 13 9.24 0.22 -6.11
CA LYS A 13 8.38 0.17 -7.29
C LYS A 13 6.97 -0.33 -6.95
N THR A 14 6.87 -1.38 -6.12
CA THR A 14 5.59 -1.90 -5.62
C THR A 14 4.83 -0.83 -4.83
N GLY A 15 5.52 -0.10 -3.95
CA GLY A 15 4.93 1.02 -3.22
C GLY A 15 4.38 2.10 -4.15
N ARG A 16 5.17 2.51 -5.16
CA ARG A 16 4.76 3.52 -6.15
C ARG A 16 3.59 3.08 -7.01
N LEU A 17 3.59 1.83 -7.46
CA LEU A 17 2.47 1.26 -8.22
C LEU A 17 1.18 1.38 -7.43
N ALA A 18 1.15 0.92 -6.18
CA ALA A 18 -0.06 0.95 -5.36
C ALA A 18 -0.52 2.37 -4.97
N GLU A 19 0.34 3.39 -5.08
CA GLU A 19 -0.03 4.79 -4.80
C GLU A 19 -0.81 5.44 -5.94
N THR A 20 -0.72 4.94 -7.18
CA THR A 20 -1.12 5.72 -8.37
C THR A 20 -2.62 5.84 -8.57
N PHE A 21 -3.40 4.85 -8.12
CA PHE A 21 -4.85 4.91 -8.22
C PHE A 21 -5.49 5.74 -7.09
N ILE A 22 -4.80 5.94 -5.94
CA ILE A 22 -5.39 6.44 -4.69
C ILE A 22 -6.15 7.76 -4.89
N PHE A 23 -5.50 8.72 -5.55
CA PHE A 23 -6.08 10.02 -5.88
C PHE A 23 -6.17 10.24 -7.39
N HIS A 24 -6.22 9.16 -8.17
CA HIS A 24 -6.50 9.25 -9.61
C HIS A 24 -7.86 9.94 -9.83
N PRO A 25 -8.02 10.79 -10.87
CA PRO A 25 -9.28 11.52 -11.10
C PRO A 25 -10.51 10.61 -11.10
N ASP A 26 -10.43 9.42 -11.70
CA ASP A 26 -11.55 8.46 -11.74
C ASP A 26 -11.88 7.89 -10.35
N THR A 27 -10.86 7.63 -9.50
CA THR A 27 -11.06 7.19 -8.12
C THR A 27 -11.72 8.28 -7.28
N VAL A 28 -11.29 9.54 -7.47
CA VAL A 28 -11.90 10.70 -6.80
C VAL A 28 -13.34 10.93 -7.27
N ALA A 29 -13.59 10.76 -8.58
CA ALA A 29 -14.94 10.84 -9.15
C ALA A 29 -15.84 9.75 -8.56
N ARG A 30 -15.35 8.50 -8.49
CA ARG A 30 -16.10 7.39 -7.87
C ARG A 30 -16.41 7.65 -6.41
N GLY A 31 -15.44 8.11 -5.63
CA GLY A 31 -15.69 8.53 -4.24
C GLY A 31 -16.82 9.55 -4.16
N LYS A 32 -16.80 10.58 -5.03
CA LYS A 32 -17.81 11.64 -5.04
C LYS A 32 -19.22 11.11 -5.35
N GLU A 33 -19.35 10.16 -6.27
CA GLU A 33 -20.62 9.48 -6.55
C GLU A 33 -21.16 8.76 -5.31
N LEU A 34 -20.28 8.20 -4.49
CA LEU A 34 -20.59 7.53 -3.22
C LEU A 34 -20.76 8.53 -2.04
N GLY A 35 -20.74 9.84 -2.30
CA GLY A 35 -20.85 10.87 -1.26
C GLY A 35 -19.59 11.07 -0.42
N LEU A 36 -18.44 10.58 -0.89
CA LEU A 36 -17.15 10.64 -0.21
C LEU A 36 -16.19 11.53 -1.00
N ASP A 37 -15.54 12.50 -0.34
CA ASP A 37 -14.41 13.18 -0.97
C ASP A 37 -13.20 12.23 -1.09
N GLY A 38 -12.15 12.65 -1.80
CA GLY A 38 -10.98 11.80 -2.03
C GLY A 38 -10.34 11.25 -0.75
N PHE A 39 -10.23 12.08 0.30
CA PHE A 39 -9.66 11.62 1.58
C PHE A 39 -10.60 10.67 2.31
N ARG A 40 -11.91 10.96 2.37
CA ARG A 40 -12.88 10.04 2.97
C ARG A 40 -12.94 8.70 2.25
N PHE A 41 -12.89 8.71 0.92
CA PHE A 41 -12.86 7.48 0.14
C PHE A 41 -11.54 6.72 0.31
N TYR A 42 -10.41 7.42 0.42
CA TYR A 42 -9.14 6.79 0.78
C TYR A 42 -9.22 6.11 2.16
N PHE A 43 -9.69 6.79 3.21
CA PHE A 43 -9.74 6.21 4.55
C PHE A 43 -10.75 5.07 4.66
N LEU A 44 -11.98 5.29 4.19
CA LEU A 44 -13.03 4.28 4.26
C LEU A 44 -12.77 3.12 3.31
N GLY A 45 -12.30 3.40 2.09
CA GLY A 45 -11.98 2.40 1.08
C GLY A 45 -10.74 1.58 1.46
N ARG A 46 -9.62 2.24 1.80
CA ARG A 46 -8.40 1.51 2.20
C ARG A 46 -8.58 0.74 3.51
N GLY A 47 -9.25 1.36 4.49
CA GLY A 47 -9.46 0.79 5.83
C GLY A 47 -10.64 -0.16 5.93
N GLY A 48 -11.54 -0.13 4.95
CA GLY A 48 -12.79 -0.86 4.96
C GLY A 48 -12.65 -2.37 5.08
N VAL A 49 -11.52 -2.93 4.62
CA VAL A 49 -11.20 -4.36 4.79
C VAL A 49 -11.12 -4.79 6.26
N LEU A 50 -10.90 -3.86 7.19
CA LEU A 50 -10.91 -4.11 8.64
C LEU A 50 -12.33 -4.30 9.20
N GLY A 51 -13.37 -4.02 8.41
CA GLY A 51 -14.77 -4.02 8.83
C GLY A 51 -15.18 -2.74 9.54
N ASP A 52 -16.37 -2.77 10.15
CA ASP A 52 -16.85 -1.64 10.93
C ASP A 52 -16.25 -1.63 12.35
N VAL A 53 -15.17 -0.87 12.51
CA VAL A 53 -14.38 -0.77 13.73
C VAL A 53 -14.27 0.68 14.22
N ASP A 54 -13.83 0.86 15.47
CA ASP A 54 -13.51 2.18 16.00
C ASP A 54 -12.35 2.84 15.22
N ALA A 55 -12.38 4.16 15.10
CA ALA A 55 -11.34 4.91 14.39
C ALA A 55 -9.92 4.66 14.93
N ALA A 56 -9.78 4.34 16.22
CA ALA A 56 -8.51 3.99 16.84
C ALA A 56 -7.89 2.71 16.24
N VAL A 57 -8.72 1.74 15.82
CA VAL A 57 -8.27 0.51 15.15
C VAL A 57 -7.74 0.85 13.76
N VAL A 58 -8.46 1.70 13.02
CA VAL A 58 -8.01 2.19 11.70
C VAL A 58 -6.71 2.99 11.81
N HIS A 59 -6.61 3.89 12.80
CA HIS A 59 -5.37 4.61 13.09
C HIS A 59 -4.24 3.65 13.41
N SER A 60 -4.47 2.62 14.25
CA SER A 60 -3.44 1.63 14.56
C SER A 60 -2.97 0.84 13.33
N ALA A 61 -3.83 0.66 12.32
CA ALA A 61 -3.50 -0.04 11.10
C ALA A 61 -2.83 0.88 10.04
N PHE A 62 -3.15 2.18 10.06
CA PHE A 62 -2.60 3.17 9.14
C PHE A 62 -1.31 3.81 9.65
N GLY A 63 -1.15 3.91 10.97
CA GLY A 63 0.03 4.36 11.70
C GLY A 63 0.31 5.86 11.63
N TYR A 64 0.49 6.42 10.44
CA TYR A 64 1.22 7.68 10.25
C TYR A 64 0.38 8.95 10.40
N PHE A 65 -0.94 8.84 10.26
CA PHE A 65 -1.85 9.98 10.30
C PHE A 65 -2.12 10.44 11.74
N ASN A 66 -2.39 11.74 11.90
CA ASN A 66 -2.88 12.28 13.16
C ASN A 66 -4.18 11.57 13.58
N PRO A 67 -4.29 11.06 14.83
CA PRO A 67 -5.49 10.35 15.28
C PRO A 67 -6.79 11.12 15.11
N GLY A 68 -6.79 12.44 15.33
CA GLY A 68 -7.98 13.28 15.17
C GLY A 68 -8.39 13.45 13.71
N LEU A 69 -7.44 13.42 12.78
CA LEU A 69 -7.73 13.39 11.35
C LEU A 69 -8.38 12.05 10.96
N VAL A 70 -7.84 10.93 11.44
CA VAL A 70 -8.39 9.59 11.19
C VAL A 70 -9.81 9.49 11.74
N ASP A 71 -10.04 9.90 12.99
CA ASP A 71 -11.36 9.88 13.62
C ASP A 71 -12.40 10.67 12.81
N LYS A 72 -12.07 11.90 12.45
CA LYS A 72 -12.95 12.75 11.64
C LYS A 72 -13.29 12.10 10.30
N LEU A 73 -12.29 11.59 9.57
CA LEU A 73 -12.48 11.06 8.22
C LEU A 73 -13.18 9.71 8.22
N TRP A 74 -12.77 8.80 9.11
CA TRP A 74 -13.38 7.47 9.24
C TRP A 74 -14.84 7.56 9.67
N THR A 75 -15.11 8.20 10.81
CA THR A 75 -16.45 8.24 11.42
C THR A 75 -17.46 8.89 10.48
N SER A 76 -17.12 10.03 9.87
CA SER A 76 -18.03 10.71 8.93
C SER A 76 -18.17 10.02 7.57
N ALA A 77 -17.25 9.11 7.20
CA ALA A 77 -17.33 8.35 5.97
C ALA A 77 -18.23 7.10 6.15
N LYS A 78 -18.09 6.37 7.26
CA LYS A 78 -18.92 5.17 7.54
C LYS A 78 -20.40 5.48 7.78
N GLU A 79 -20.74 6.75 8.03
CA GLU A 79 -22.14 7.22 8.02
C GLU A 79 -22.79 7.21 6.62
N ARG A 80 -21.97 7.14 5.55
CA ARG A 80 -22.43 7.28 4.15
C ARG A 80 -22.40 5.97 3.38
N LEU A 81 -21.43 5.10 3.69
CA LEU A 81 -21.23 3.83 3.01
C LEU A 81 -20.71 2.80 4.00
N ASP A 82 -21.15 1.55 3.87
CA ASP A 82 -20.60 0.44 4.66
C ASP A 82 -19.09 0.30 4.39
N PRO A 83 -18.23 0.10 5.41
CA PRO A 83 -16.79 0.00 5.21
C PRO A 83 -16.38 -1.13 4.25
N ARG A 84 -17.00 -2.31 4.32
CA ARG A 84 -16.64 -3.42 3.42
C ARG A 84 -17.12 -3.17 2.00
N GLU A 85 -18.25 -2.50 1.82
CA GLU A 85 -18.68 -2.02 0.50
C GLU A 85 -17.69 -0.99 -0.06
N ALA A 86 -17.27 0.00 0.75
CA ALA A 86 -16.29 0.99 0.35
C ALA A 86 -14.95 0.38 -0.07
N ALA A 87 -14.48 -0.66 0.63
CA ALA A 87 -13.24 -1.36 0.26
C ALA A 87 -13.33 -2.03 -1.11
N ARG A 88 -14.47 -2.67 -1.42
CA ARG A 88 -14.69 -3.30 -2.73
C ARG A 88 -14.76 -2.28 -3.85
N GLU A 89 -15.43 -1.15 -3.63
CA GLU A 89 -15.45 -0.03 -4.56
C GLU A 89 -14.05 0.55 -4.78
N TYR A 90 -13.28 0.69 -3.71
CA TYR A 90 -11.94 1.25 -3.76
C TYR A 90 -10.96 0.37 -4.55
N ILE A 91 -10.98 -0.95 -4.32
CA ILE A 91 -10.13 -1.87 -5.10
C ILE A 91 -10.64 -2.06 -6.53
N ALA A 92 -11.94 -1.91 -6.79
CA ALA A 92 -12.47 -1.88 -8.15
C ALA A 92 -11.91 -0.68 -8.95
N CYS A 93 -11.71 0.48 -8.32
CA CYS A 93 -10.99 1.60 -8.93
C CYS A 93 -9.54 1.24 -9.28
N ALA A 94 -8.84 0.52 -8.38
CA ALA A 94 -7.49 0.01 -8.65
C ALA A 94 -7.47 -0.91 -9.87
N HIS A 95 -8.43 -1.82 -9.99
CA HIS A 95 -8.56 -2.74 -11.13
C HIS A 95 -8.85 -2.00 -12.44
N ALA A 96 -9.76 -1.03 -12.43
CA ALA A 96 -10.04 -0.22 -13.62
C ALA A 96 -8.81 0.59 -14.07
N HIS A 97 -8.09 1.17 -13.11
CA HIS A 97 -6.84 1.88 -13.38
C HIS A 97 -5.79 0.94 -14.01
N ALA A 98 -5.64 -0.26 -13.47
CA ALA A 98 -4.72 -1.27 -13.98
C ALA A 98 -5.03 -1.69 -15.42
N ARG A 99 -6.30 -2.00 -15.73
CA ARG A 99 -6.73 -2.34 -17.10
C ARG A 99 -6.44 -1.21 -18.08
N SER A 100 -6.53 0.05 -17.63
CA SER A 100 -6.19 1.18 -18.50
C SER A 100 -4.69 1.29 -18.81
N LEU A 101 -3.80 0.69 -18.01
CA LEU A 101 -2.35 0.86 -18.09
C LEU A 101 -1.61 -0.39 -18.57
N PHE A 102 -2.08 -1.58 -18.20
CA PHE A 102 -1.28 -2.80 -18.24
C PHE A 102 -1.88 -3.92 -19.10
N ASP A 103 -3.01 -3.69 -19.77
CA ASP A 103 -3.72 -4.73 -20.55
C ASP A 103 -2.85 -5.34 -21.65
N GLU A 104 -1.91 -4.57 -22.21
CA GLU A 104 -0.99 -5.00 -23.27
C GLU A 104 0.35 -5.55 -22.74
N LEU A 105 0.57 -5.56 -21.41
CA LEU A 105 1.82 -6.06 -20.84
C LEU A 105 1.85 -7.58 -20.82
N SER A 106 2.90 -8.16 -21.40
CA SER A 106 3.18 -9.60 -21.30
C SER A 106 3.76 -9.98 -19.93
N GLY A 107 3.54 -11.24 -19.52
CA GLY A 107 4.19 -11.81 -18.33
C GLY A 107 3.49 -11.52 -17.00
N LEU A 108 2.35 -10.83 -17.04
CA LEU A 108 1.55 -10.53 -15.84
C LEU A 108 1.02 -11.79 -15.15
N GLU A 109 0.69 -12.85 -15.88
CA GLU A 109 0.26 -14.13 -15.29
C GLU A 109 1.38 -14.77 -14.44
N ALA A 110 2.63 -14.75 -14.94
CA ALA A 110 3.78 -15.25 -14.19
C ALA A 110 4.10 -14.37 -12.98
N TYR A 111 3.91 -13.05 -13.09
CA TYR A 111 3.99 -12.14 -11.96
C TYR A 111 2.91 -12.46 -10.91
N VAL A 112 1.67 -12.67 -11.33
CA VAL A 112 0.54 -12.99 -10.43
C VAL A 112 0.81 -14.29 -9.69
N ASP A 113 1.30 -15.33 -10.36
CA ASP A 113 1.69 -16.59 -9.72
C ASP A 113 2.76 -16.35 -8.63
N ALA A 114 3.84 -15.65 -8.97
CA ALA A 114 4.93 -15.37 -8.03
C ALA A 114 4.48 -14.49 -6.84
N ALA A 115 3.71 -13.43 -7.10
CA ALA A 115 3.20 -12.55 -6.06
C ALA A 115 2.22 -13.29 -5.14
N SER A 116 1.35 -14.15 -5.70
CA SER A 116 0.45 -15.00 -4.93
C SER A 116 1.22 -15.97 -4.04
N ALA A 117 2.33 -16.54 -4.51
CA ALA A 117 3.19 -17.40 -3.71
C ALA A 117 3.77 -16.68 -2.48
N VAL A 118 4.25 -15.43 -2.64
CA VAL A 118 4.69 -14.60 -1.50
C VAL A 118 3.54 -14.33 -0.52
N ILE A 119 2.40 -13.88 -1.03
CA ILE A 119 1.23 -13.51 -0.20
C ILE A 119 0.69 -14.71 0.58
N ASN A 120 0.67 -15.89 -0.03
CA ASN A 120 0.23 -17.13 0.61
C ASN A 120 1.23 -17.64 1.65
N ALA A 121 2.54 -17.45 1.43
CA ALA A 121 3.58 -17.85 2.37
C ALA A 121 3.73 -16.92 3.59
N ALA A 122 3.29 -15.66 3.48
CA ALA A 122 3.38 -14.69 4.57
C ALA A 122 2.42 -15.03 5.73
N ASP A 123 2.97 -15.06 6.95
CA ASP A 123 2.19 -15.04 8.20
C ASP A 123 1.57 -13.65 8.36
N ASP A 124 0.26 -13.60 8.52
CA ASP A 124 -0.51 -12.36 8.60
C ASP A 124 -0.71 -11.87 10.04
N SER A 125 -0.18 -12.58 11.04
CA SER A 125 -0.25 -12.22 12.45
C SER A 125 0.31 -10.82 12.71
N GLY A 126 -0.55 -9.92 13.20
CA GLY A 126 -0.19 -8.52 13.45
C GLY A 126 -0.17 -7.63 12.20
N LEU A 127 -0.44 -8.19 11.01
CA LEU A 127 -0.41 -7.50 9.72
C LEU A 127 -1.83 -7.20 9.21
N HIS A 128 -2.61 -6.47 10.00
CA HIS A 128 -4.07 -6.36 9.84
C HIS A 128 -4.56 -5.88 8.47
N LEU A 129 -3.94 -4.85 7.86
CA LEU A 129 -4.34 -4.40 6.51
C LEU A 129 -3.98 -5.43 5.46
N PHE A 130 -2.79 -6.03 5.57
CA PHE A 130 -2.40 -7.13 4.69
C PHE A 130 -3.39 -8.29 4.77
N ALA A 131 -3.75 -8.74 5.99
CA ALA A 131 -4.73 -9.80 6.19
C ALA A 131 -6.09 -9.46 5.56
N GLY A 132 -6.56 -8.22 5.75
CA GLY A 132 -7.80 -7.73 5.16
C GLY A 132 -7.77 -7.74 3.63
N TRP A 133 -6.73 -7.18 3.01
CA TRP A 133 -6.60 -7.13 1.56
C TRP A 133 -6.34 -8.49 0.92
N LYS A 134 -5.54 -9.35 1.57
CA LYS A 134 -5.32 -10.76 1.16
C LYS A 134 -6.63 -11.56 1.09
N SER A 135 -7.66 -11.16 1.83
CA SER A 135 -8.96 -11.85 1.83
C SER A 135 -9.90 -11.42 0.70
N GLU A 136 -9.58 -10.36 -0.04
CA GLU A 136 -10.42 -9.90 -1.16
C GLU A 136 -10.22 -10.79 -2.39
N PRO A 137 -11.28 -11.01 -3.21
CA PRO A 137 -11.16 -11.84 -4.39
C PRO A 137 -10.24 -11.19 -5.44
N VAL A 138 -9.32 -11.99 -5.96
CA VAL A 138 -8.44 -11.60 -7.07
C VAL A 138 -9.24 -11.69 -8.39
N PRO A 139 -9.23 -10.65 -9.24
CA PRO A 139 -9.85 -10.71 -10.57
C PRO A 139 -9.24 -11.80 -11.47
N GLU A 140 -9.99 -12.24 -12.48
CA GLU A 140 -9.50 -13.25 -13.44
C GLU A 140 -8.61 -12.64 -14.53
N ASP A 141 -8.77 -11.37 -14.88
CA ASP A 141 -7.95 -10.71 -15.89
C ASP A 141 -6.55 -10.35 -15.37
N ALA A 142 -5.53 -10.62 -16.17
CA ALA A 142 -4.13 -10.55 -15.73
C ALA A 142 -3.69 -9.14 -15.29
N ALA A 143 -4.19 -8.09 -15.96
CA ALA A 143 -3.87 -6.70 -15.61
C ALA A 143 -4.40 -6.32 -14.23
N ALA A 144 -5.69 -6.54 -13.96
CA ALA A 144 -6.26 -6.26 -12.66
C ALA A 144 -5.73 -7.19 -11.56
N ALA A 145 -5.50 -8.47 -11.87
CA ALA A 145 -4.91 -9.43 -10.94
C ALA A 145 -3.49 -9.02 -10.52
N ALA A 146 -2.63 -8.64 -11.46
CA ALA A 146 -1.27 -8.20 -11.16
C ALA A 146 -1.26 -6.97 -10.27
N TYR A 147 -2.08 -5.96 -10.60
CA TYR A 147 -2.16 -4.76 -9.79
C TYR A 147 -2.81 -5.00 -8.42
N HIS A 148 -3.80 -5.90 -8.33
CA HIS A 148 -4.36 -6.36 -7.05
C HIS A 148 -3.24 -6.92 -6.17
N GLN A 149 -2.41 -7.83 -6.70
CA GLN A 149 -1.31 -8.40 -5.93
C GLN A 149 -0.25 -7.37 -5.55
N ALA A 150 0.03 -6.38 -6.41
CA ALA A 150 0.92 -5.27 -6.06
C ALA A 150 0.38 -4.44 -4.88
N VAL A 151 -0.94 -4.18 -4.83
CA VAL A 151 -1.59 -3.53 -3.68
C VAL A 151 -1.45 -4.37 -2.42
N VAL A 152 -1.72 -5.67 -2.49
CA VAL A 152 -1.59 -6.58 -1.33
C VAL A 152 -0.14 -6.67 -0.84
N LEU A 153 0.85 -6.78 -1.73
CA LEU A 153 2.28 -6.76 -1.39
C LEU A 153 2.71 -5.43 -0.75
N ARG A 154 2.15 -4.31 -1.21
CA ARG A 154 2.36 -3.01 -0.57
C ARG A 154 1.80 -2.98 0.86
N GLU A 155 0.63 -3.58 1.09
CA GLU A 155 0.06 -3.68 2.44
C GLU A 155 0.81 -4.68 3.33
N LEU A 156 1.39 -5.75 2.77
CA LEU A 156 2.33 -6.64 3.46
C LEU A 156 3.52 -5.86 4.01
N ARG A 157 4.25 -5.16 3.13
CA ARG A 157 5.42 -4.37 3.54
C ARG A 157 5.03 -3.24 4.48
N GLY A 158 3.93 -2.53 4.21
CA GLY A 158 3.46 -1.43 5.04
C GLY A 158 3.10 -1.87 6.46
N SER A 159 2.41 -3.01 6.59
CA SER A 159 2.06 -3.60 7.89
C SER A 159 3.31 -4.08 8.64
N ALA A 160 4.22 -4.76 7.94
CA ALA A 160 5.50 -5.20 8.50
C ALA A 160 6.33 -4.02 9.01
N HIS A 161 6.35 -2.91 8.25
CA HIS A 161 7.08 -1.71 8.65
C HIS A 161 6.50 -1.06 9.90
N LEU A 162 5.17 -1.00 10.01
CA LEU A 162 4.54 -0.45 11.21
C LEU A 162 4.85 -1.31 12.44
N ALA A 163 4.82 -2.64 12.32
CA ALA A 163 5.23 -3.55 13.39
C ALA A 163 6.70 -3.32 13.80
N ALA A 164 7.60 -3.20 12.83
CA ALA A 164 9.02 -2.93 13.05
C ALA A 164 9.27 -1.58 13.75
N VAL A 165 8.60 -0.51 13.32
CA VAL A 165 8.65 0.83 13.96
C VAL A 165 8.27 0.74 15.43
N ARG A 166 7.21 -0.01 15.75
CA ARG A 166 6.78 -0.21 17.14
C ARG A 166 7.77 -1.07 17.92
N ALA A 167 8.36 -2.10 17.30
CA ALA A 167 9.34 -2.98 17.93
C ALA A 167 10.63 -2.25 18.35
N VAL A 168 11.05 -1.23 17.59
CA VAL A 168 12.22 -0.39 17.95
C VAL A 168 11.86 0.77 18.88
N GLY A 169 10.61 0.85 19.37
CA GLY A 169 10.15 1.88 20.30
C GLY A 169 9.90 3.26 19.67
N LEU A 170 9.87 3.37 18.33
CA LEU A 170 9.52 4.61 17.65
C LEU A 170 8.01 4.78 17.54
N THR A 171 7.53 6.02 17.66
CA THR A 171 6.17 6.35 17.26
C THR A 171 6.08 6.40 15.73
N SER A 172 4.93 6.05 15.18
CA SER A 172 4.67 6.13 13.74
C SER A 172 4.76 7.57 13.21
N MET A 173 4.38 8.58 14.02
CA MET A 173 4.57 9.99 13.69
C MET A 173 6.05 10.33 13.48
N VAL A 174 6.94 9.93 14.41
CA VAL A 174 8.39 10.20 14.28
C VAL A 174 8.95 9.48 13.07
N ALA A 175 8.58 8.21 12.84
CA ALA A 175 8.99 7.47 11.65
C ALA A 175 8.53 8.15 10.35
N HIS A 176 7.29 8.67 10.32
CA HIS A 176 6.78 9.43 9.18
C HIS A 176 7.59 10.71 8.93
N ILE A 177 7.88 11.50 9.97
CA ILE A 177 8.67 12.73 9.85
C ILE A 177 10.08 12.43 9.31
N ILE A 178 10.70 11.34 9.76
CA ILE A 178 12.01 10.89 9.23
C ILE A 178 11.92 10.59 7.73
N LYS A 179 10.92 9.82 7.30
CA LYS A 179 10.80 9.32 5.92
C LYS A 179 10.27 10.37 4.95
N ARG A 180 9.32 11.19 5.39
CA ARG A 180 8.52 12.13 4.58
C ARG A 180 8.38 13.49 5.28
N PRO A 181 9.49 14.21 5.53
CA PRO A 181 9.48 15.47 6.29
C PRO A 181 8.63 16.57 5.64
N ASN A 182 8.35 16.48 4.34
CA ASN A 182 7.56 17.46 3.61
C ASN A 182 6.05 17.17 3.62
N ASP A 183 5.61 16.02 4.16
CA ASP A 183 4.22 15.60 4.13
C ASP A 183 3.53 15.68 5.50
N VAL A 184 4.22 16.19 6.53
CA VAL A 184 3.76 16.22 7.93
C VAL A 184 2.38 16.88 8.08
N ALA A 185 2.21 18.06 7.46
CA ALA A 185 0.94 18.79 7.49
C ALA A 185 -0.21 18.05 6.78
N VAL A 186 0.08 17.39 5.66
CA VAL A 186 -0.92 16.60 4.90
C VAL A 186 -1.41 15.40 5.71
N PHE A 187 -0.56 14.86 6.59
CA PHE A 187 -0.92 13.77 7.50
C PHE A 187 -1.62 14.27 8.79
N GLY A 188 -1.92 15.57 8.88
CA GLY A 188 -2.70 16.18 9.95
C GLY A 188 -1.88 16.58 11.17
N TRP A 189 -0.55 16.61 11.07
CA TRP A 189 0.34 17.04 12.15
C TRP A 189 0.79 18.50 11.95
N PRO A 190 1.05 19.25 13.04
CA PRO A 190 1.77 20.52 12.95
C PRO A 190 3.16 20.34 12.30
N GLU A 191 3.64 21.31 11.54
CA GLU A 191 4.96 21.22 10.89
C GLU A 191 6.11 21.07 11.90
N ASP A 192 5.94 21.61 13.11
CA ASP A 192 6.88 21.56 14.23
C ASP A 192 6.53 20.45 15.25
N ALA A 193 5.73 19.45 14.86
CA ALA A 193 5.24 18.41 15.76
C ALA A 193 6.35 17.65 16.50
N HIS A 194 7.54 17.50 15.89
CA HIS A 194 8.69 16.84 16.51
C HIS A 194 10.01 17.21 15.85
N THR A 195 11.07 17.37 16.66
CA THR A 195 12.44 17.52 16.17
C THR A 195 13.16 16.18 16.22
N VAL A 196 13.43 15.60 15.05
CA VAL A 196 14.07 14.28 14.92
C VAL A 196 15.52 14.28 15.38
N THR A 197 15.84 13.36 16.30
CA THR A 197 17.18 13.10 16.83
C THR A 197 17.97 12.08 16.01
N ASP A 198 19.29 11.98 16.24
CA ASP A 198 20.14 10.98 15.56
C ASP A 198 19.84 9.55 16.01
N ASP A 199 19.54 9.35 17.30
CA ASP A 199 19.11 8.04 17.83
C ASP A 199 17.78 7.59 17.18
N GLU A 200 16.84 8.49 16.95
CA GLU A 200 15.60 8.15 16.24
C GLU A 200 15.87 7.78 14.77
N ARG A 201 16.83 8.45 14.10
CA ARG A 201 17.27 8.06 12.75
C ARG A 201 17.89 6.67 12.75
N GLU A 202 18.74 6.34 13.73
CA GLU A 202 19.34 5.00 13.85
C GLU A 202 18.26 3.92 14.08
N ARG A 203 17.32 4.17 14.98
CA ARG A 203 16.19 3.26 15.23
C ARG A 203 15.32 3.08 13.99
N HIS A 204 15.10 4.14 13.21
CA HIS A 204 14.36 4.04 11.96
C HIS A 204 15.10 3.17 10.94
N THR A 205 16.42 3.31 10.79
CA THR A 205 17.23 2.41 9.97
C THR A 205 17.07 0.96 10.42
N ARG A 206 17.13 0.70 11.73
CA ARG A 206 16.88 -0.64 12.29
C ARG A 206 15.46 -1.15 12.01
N ALA A 207 14.45 -0.27 12.01
CA ALA A 207 13.09 -0.63 11.63
C ALA A 207 13.00 -1.06 10.16
N GLU A 208 13.70 -0.39 9.24
CA GLU A 208 13.78 -0.81 7.83
C GLU A 208 14.43 -2.20 7.69
N GLU A 209 15.49 -2.49 8.45
CA GLU A 209 16.14 -3.82 8.46
C GLU A 209 15.20 -4.94 8.97
N ILE A 210 14.45 -4.66 10.04
CA ILE A 210 13.44 -5.60 10.58
C ILE A 210 12.29 -5.76 9.58
N THR A 211 11.88 -4.69 8.90
CA THR A 211 10.84 -4.73 7.86
C THR A 211 11.23 -5.67 6.74
N ASP A 212 12.45 -5.52 6.23
CA ASP A 212 13.01 -6.40 5.20
C ASP A 212 13.02 -7.85 5.70
N SER A 213 13.50 -8.09 6.91
CA SER A 213 13.54 -9.45 7.51
C SER A 213 12.16 -10.12 7.61
N ILE A 214 11.11 -9.37 7.97
CA ILE A 214 9.73 -9.89 8.05
C ILE A 214 9.24 -10.30 6.65
N VAL A 215 9.46 -9.47 5.63
CA VAL A 215 8.99 -9.73 4.25
C VAL A 215 9.82 -10.81 3.57
N GLU A 216 11.14 -10.82 3.79
CA GLU A 216 12.09 -11.78 3.23
C GLU A 216 11.69 -13.23 3.54
N SER A 217 11.14 -13.49 4.73
CA SER A 217 10.66 -14.83 5.10
C SER A 217 9.63 -15.36 4.10
N ALA A 218 8.69 -14.53 3.65
CA ALA A 218 7.69 -14.93 2.67
C ALA A 218 8.28 -15.05 1.25
N VAL A 219 9.18 -14.15 0.88
CA VAL A 219 9.87 -14.16 -0.42
C VAL A 219 10.79 -15.38 -0.56
N SER A 220 11.30 -15.92 0.54
CA SER A 220 12.13 -17.14 0.54
C SER A 220 11.41 -18.40 0.06
N ALA A 221 10.08 -18.37 -0.05
CA ALA A 221 9.27 -19.45 -0.60
C ALA A 221 9.33 -19.54 -2.14
N LEU A 222 9.84 -18.52 -2.83
CA LEU A 222 9.87 -18.47 -4.29
C LEU A 222 10.95 -19.38 -4.89
N SER A 223 10.64 -19.96 -6.05
CA SER A 223 11.67 -20.50 -6.94
C SER A 223 12.46 -19.37 -7.61
N ASP A 224 13.61 -19.69 -8.22
CA ASP A 224 14.38 -18.70 -8.99
C ASP A 224 13.57 -18.10 -10.16
N ASP A 225 12.72 -18.92 -10.81
CA ASP A 225 11.84 -18.49 -11.90
C ASP A 225 10.75 -17.54 -11.40
N GLN A 226 10.13 -17.83 -10.25
CA GLN A 226 9.14 -16.96 -9.63
C GLN A 226 9.76 -15.65 -9.14
N ALA A 227 10.95 -15.69 -8.51
CA ALA A 227 11.66 -14.49 -8.11
C ALA A 227 11.96 -13.58 -9.32
N THR A 228 12.37 -14.19 -10.44
CA THR A 228 12.60 -13.48 -11.71
C THR A 228 11.31 -12.88 -12.28
N ALA A 229 10.22 -13.63 -12.29
CA ALA A 229 8.91 -13.15 -12.77
C ALA A 229 8.36 -12.01 -11.89
N LEU A 230 8.52 -12.11 -10.57
CA LEU A 230 8.10 -11.07 -9.63
C LEU A 230 8.81 -9.74 -9.89
N ILE A 231 10.12 -9.79 -10.11
CA ILE A 231 10.93 -8.61 -10.42
C ILE A 231 10.53 -8.06 -11.79
N ALA A 232 10.56 -8.88 -12.83
CA ALA A 232 10.28 -8.46 -14.20
C ALA A 232 8.88 -7.84 -14.34
N GLY A 233 7.86 -8.43 -13.71
CA GLY A 233 6.51 -7.89 -13.71
C GLY A 233 6.38 -6.58 -12.93
N THR A 234 7.05 -6.47 -11.77
CA THR A 234 7.09 -5.20 -11.01
C THR A 234 7.72 -4.08 -11.84
N GLU A 235 8.83 -4.39 -12.52
CA GLU A 235 9.55 -3.42 -13.35
C GLU A 235 8.74 -3.03 -14.58
N ALA A 236 8.17 -3.99 -15.31
CA ALA A 236 7.35 -3.71 -16.48
C ALA A 236 6.13 -2.83 -16.15
N MET A 237 5.41 -3.12 -15.05
CA MET A 237 4.30 -2.28 -14.60
C MET A 237 4.77 -0.88 -14.20
N TYR A 238 5.91 -0.77 -13.50
CA TYR A 238 6.44 0.51 -13.04
C TYR A 238 6.92 1.40 -14.20
N ASP A 239 7.58 0.80 -15.20
CA ASP A 239 8.05 1.51 -16.38
C ASP A 239 6.87 2.00 -17.23
N ALA A 240 5.86 1.15 -17.46
CA ALA A 240 4.63 1.54 -18.16
C ALA A 240 3.90 2.71 -17.47
N LEU A 241 3.92 2.75 -16.13
CA LEU A 241 3.38 3.86 -15.36
C LEU A 241 4.16 5.16 -15.59
N ILE A 242 5.49 5.12 -15.54
CA ILE A 242 6.34 6.31 -15.75
C ILE A 242 6.17 6.85 -17.17
N ASP A 243 6.17 5.98 -18.18
CA ASP A 243 6.05 6.38 -19.59
C ASP A 243 4.71 7.09 -19.87
N ARG A 244 3.62 6.62 -19.25
CA ARG A 244 2.31 7.28 -19.29
C ARG A 244 2.35 8.67 -18.63
N GLN A 245 2.99 8.80 -17.48
CA GLN A 245 3.13 10.10 -16.78
C GLN A 245 3.93 11.09 -17.62
N ALA A 246 5.06 10.67 -18.20
CA ALA A 246 5.86 11.49 -19.11
C ALA A 246 5.07 11.94 -20.35
N SER A 247 4.27 11.04 -20.92
CA SER A 247 3.41 11.33 -22.09
C SER A 247 2.29 12.32 -21.76
N SER A 248 1.70 12.22 -20.56
CA SER A 248 0.66 13.15 -20.09
C SER A 248 1.18 14.54 -19.69
N GLY A 249 2.48 14.65 -19.34
CA GLY A 249 3.15 15.90 -19.00
C GLY A 249 3.58 16.75 -20.20
N THR A 250 3.36 16.31 -21.44
CA THR A 250 3.69 17.06 -22.67
C THR A 250 2.55 17.99 -23.13
N THR A 251 1.43 18.05 -22.40
CA THR A 251 0.30 18.95 -22.68
C THR A 251 -0.04 19.84 -21.49
N ALA A 252 0.93 20.67 -21.06
CA ALA A 252 0.69 21.84 -20.23
C ALA A 252 1.52 23.03 -20.74
#